data_AF-A0A087YKF9-F1
#
_entry.id   AF-A0A087YKF9-F1
#
_cell.length_a   1.000
_cell.length_b   1.000
_cell.length_c   1.000
_cell.angle_alpha   90.00
_cell.angle_beta   90.00
_cell.angle_gamma   90.00
#
_symmetry.space_group_name_H-M   'P 1'
#
loop_
_entity.id
_entity.type
_entity.pdbx_description
1 polymer ?
#
loop_
_entity_poly.entity_id
_entity_poly.type
_entity_poly.pdbx_seq_one_letter_code
_entity_poly.pdbx_strand_id
1 'polypeptide(L)'
;MGQCVTKCKNPTSSLGSKSGDKDSASKSHKRVDSASGGVHKDDCSAPSGKSTSELLNGTKALEVTVETPVISAAMREPCREDGDGLSMARIDELFARYKDELEDAILEEGMERFCNDLCVDPAEFRVLVLAWKFQAATMCKFTRKEFVEGCKAIRADSIEGICSRFPFLLLEAQGEESFKDLYRFTFQFGLDADEGQRSLQRDIAIALWRLVFTQDTPPVLDRWLDFLAENPSGVRGISRDTWNMFLNFTQAIGPDLSNYSEDEAWPSLFDTFVEWELERRKREEEEEEAALTKDEETDCPASNGPDAEGSRGAQTWGGH
;
A
#
# COMPACT_ATOMS: atom_id res chain seq x y z
N MET A 1 24.35 -20.39 6.69
CA MET A 1 25.01 -19.14 7.10
C MET A 1 24.16 -18.02 6.50
N GLY A 2 23.13 -17.47 7.14
CA GLY A 2 22.99 -17.08 8.53
C GLY A 2 23.28 -15.59 8.63
N GLN A 3 22.27 -14.73 8.46
CA GLN A 3 22.31 -13.34 8.89
C GLN A 3 20.90 -12.81 9.20
N CYS A 4 20.70 -12.56 10.49
CA CYS A 4 19.58 -11.87 11.11
C CYS A 4 19.59 -10.37 10.81
N VAL A 5 18.39 -9.77 10.76
CA VAL A 5 18.17 -8.33 11.00
C VAL A 5 16.81 -8.22 11.72
N THR A 6 16.82 -8.14 13.05
CA THR A 6 16.77 -6.94 13.92
C THR A 6 15.36 -6.46 14.26
N LYS A 7 14.87 -7.06 15.34
CA LYS A 7 13.91 -6.63 16.36
C LYS A 7 13.78 -5.10 16.52
N CYS A 8 12.61 -4.55 16.20
CA CYS A 8 12.20 -3.21 16.67
C CYS A 8 11.90 -3.28 18.18
N LYS A 9 12.38 -2.30 18.93
CA LYS A 9 12.22 -2.19 20.39
C LYS A 9 11.96 -0.72 20.69
N ASN A 10 10.72 -0.37 21.02
CA ASN A 10 10.38 0.98 21.50
C ASN A 10 10.91 1.19 22.93
N PRO A 11 11.50 2.35 23.26
CA PRO A 11 11.94 2.65 24.62
C PRO A 11 10.80 3.21 25.48
N THR A 12 10.53 2.53 26.60
CA THR A 12 9.68 2.99 27.70
C THR A 12 10.26 4.22 28.40
N SER A 13 9.52 5.32 28.45
CA SER A 13 9.85 6.49 29.29
C SER A 13 9.32 6.32 30.71
N SER A 14 10.23 6.36 31.69
CA SER A 14 9.98 6.21 33.11
C SER A 14 9.26 7.42 33.72
N LEU A 15 8.28 7.12 34.58
CA LEU A 15 7.67 8.00 35.56
C LEU A 15 8.72 8.64 36.49
N GLY A 16 8.62 9.97 36.67
CA GLY A 16 9.39 10.73 37.65
C GLY A 16 8.50 11.73 38.38
N SER A 17 8.03 11.35 39.57
CA SER A 17 7.31 12.21 40.50
C SER A 17 8.26 13.22 41.17
N LYS A 18 7.90 14.50 41.21
CA LYS A 18 8.44 15.43 42.22
C LYS A 18 7.42 16.49 42.62
N SER A 19 6.97 16.36 43.86
CA SER A 19 6.18 17.31 44.64
C SER A 19 6.98 18.56 45.00
N GLY A 20 6.30 19.71 45.12
CA GLY A 20 6.84 20.93 45.72
C GLY A 20 5.81 22.07 45.76
N ASP A 21 5.26 22.31 46.95
CA ASP A 21 4.32 23.36 47.35
C ASP A 21 4.72 24.81 46.98
N LYS A 22 3.71 25.65 46.72
CA LYS A 22 3.65 27.02 47.26
C LYS A 22 2.24 27.65 47.19
N ASP A 23 1.68 27.88 48.37
CA ASP A 23 0.52 28.74 48.65
C ASP A 23 0.75 30.21 48.28
N SER A 24 -0.32 30.94 47.91
CA SER A 24 -0.61 32.33 48.33
C SER A 24 -1.98 32.86 47.85
N ALA A 25 -2.95 32.84 48.76
CA ALA A 25 -3.95 33.87 49.10
C ALA A 25 -4.67 34.76 48.03
N SER A 26 -6.00 34.54 47.97
CA SER A 26 -7.10 35.50 48.27
C SER A 26 -7.25 36.82 47.50
N LYS A 27 -8.39 36.98 46.79
CA LYS A 27 -9.42 38.00 47.13
C LYS A 27 -10.76 37.78 46.42
N SER A 28 -11.82 37.70 47.22
CA SER A 28 -13.23 37.67 46.83
C SER A 28 -13.75 39.03 46.35
N HIS A 29 -14.73 39.04 45.43
CA HIS A 29 -15.87 39.95 45.53
C HIS A 29 -17.15 39.27 45.02
N LYS A 30 -18.19 39.39 45.86
CA LYS A 30 -19.53 38.81 45.79
C LYS A 30 -20.50 39.80 45.13
N ARG A 31 -21.50 39.29 44.39
CA ARG A 31 -22.93 39.69 44.31
C ARG A 31 -23.55 38.83 43.18
N VAL A 32 -24.40 37.80 43.40
CA VAL A 32 -25.78 37.77 43.98
C VAL A 32 -26.66 38.70 43.14
N ASP A 33 -27.52 38.23 42.23
CA ASP A 33 -28.77 37.45 42.36
C ASP A 33 -29.24 37.07 40.92
N SER A 34 -30.20 36.21 40.58
CA SER A 34 -30.96 35.11 41.16
C SER A 34 -31.99 34.68 40.09
N ALA A 35 -32.44 33.41 40.16
CA ALA A 35 -33.61 32.77 39.53
C ALA A 35 -33.52 32.42 38.02
N SER A 36 -33.46 31.17 37.57
CA SER A 36 -34.21 29.91 37.84
C SER A 36 -35.45 29.71 36.96
N GLY A 37 -35.51 28.52 36.35
CA GLY A 37 -36.67 27.89 35.71
C GLY A 37 -36.38 27.57 34.24
N GLY A 38 -36.50 26.35 33.73
CA GLY A 38 -37.10 25.12 34.20
C GLY A 38 -37.24 24.16 33.00
N VAL A 39 -37.33 22.88 33.29
CA VAL A 39 -37.09 21.71 32.41
C VAL A 39 -38.38 21.20 31.72
N HIS A 40 -38.21 20.32 30.70
CA HIS A 40 -39.12 19.33 30.07
C HIS A 40 -39.84 19.75 28.76
N LYS A 41 -40.24 18.87 27.82
CA LYS A 41 -39.97 17.47 27.35
C LYS A 41 -41.07 17.15 26.30
N ASP A 42 -40.71 16.43 25.23
CA ASP A 42 -41.53 15.63 24.26
C ASP A 42 -42.69 16.25 23.46
N ASP A 43 -42.68 16.09 22.12
CA ASP A 43 -43.35 15.02 21.33
C ASP A 43 -43.75 15.47 19.90
N CYS A 44 -43.90 14.48 19.02
CA CYS A 44 -44.08 14.49 17.56
C CYS A 44 -45.39 15.15 17.07
N SER A 45 -45.41 15.59 15.80
CA SER A 45 -46.51 15.35 14.83
C SER A 45 -46.26 16.01 13.47
N ALA A 46 -46.42 15.23 12.39
CA ALA A 46 -46.86 15.70 11.05
C ALA A 46 -48.37 15.38 10.93
N PRO A 47 -49.20 15.95 10.00
CA PRO A 47 -49.07 15.69 8.55
C PRO A 47 -49.69 16.73 7.55
N SER A 48 -49.53 16.40 6.26
CA SER A 48 -50.51 16.55 5.15
C SER A 48 -50.45 17.75 4.18
N GLY A 49 -50.59 17.43 2.87
CA GLY A 49 -50.91 18.37 1.78
C GLY A 49 -50.57 17.83 0.38
N LYS A 50 -51.59 17.28 -0.32
CA LYS A 50 -51.54 16.62 -1.64
C LYS A 50 -51.54 17.63 -2.82
N SER A 51 -51.08 17.21 -4.01
CA SER A 51 -51.90 17.25 -5.24
C SER A 51 -51.34 16.37 -6.36
N THR A 52 -52.27 15.94 -7.21
CA THR A 52 -52.29 14.81 -8.15
C THR A 52 -52.48 15.29 -9.58
N SER A 53 -51.95 14.59 -10.59
CA SER A 53 -52.62 14.21 -11.87
C SER A 53 -51.60 13.58 -12.86
N GLU A 54 -51.66 12.34 -13.35
CA GLU A 54 -52.65 11.68 -14.27
C GLU A 54 -52.62 12.31 -15.69
N LEU A 55 -52.43 11.66 -16.88
CA LEU A 55 -52.70 10.30 -17.42
C LEU A 55 -52.02 10.04 -18.82
N LEU A 56 -51.68 8.76 -19.08
CA LEU A 56 -51.97 7.85 -20.24
C LEU A 56 -51.37 7.91 -21.68
N ASN A 57 -51.09 6.66 -22.14
CA ASN A 57 -51.11 6.02 -23.48
C ASN A 57 -50.00 6.41 -24.50
N GLY A 58 -49.33 5.54 -25.26
CA GLY A 58 -49.50 4.13 -25.65
C GLY A 58 -49.31 4.00 -27.19
N THR A 59 -48.60 2.96 -27.69
CA THR A 59 -48.79 2.19 -28.97
C THR A 59 -47.54 1.92 -29.85
N LYS A 60 -47.19 0.61 -29.94
CA LYS A 60 -46.62 -0.24 -31.04
C LYS A 60 -45.17 -0.17 -31.59
N ALA A 61 -44.43 -1.23 -31.22
CA ALA A 61 -43.62 -2.23 -31.96
C ALA A 61 -43.12 -2.02 -33.41
N LEU A 62 -41.84 -2.37 -33.62
CA LEU A 62 -41.34 -3.11 -34.80
C LEU A 62 -40.20 -4.06 -34.34
N GLU A 63 -40.31 -5.33 -34.70
CA GLU A 63 -39.32 -6.40 -34.46
C GLU A 63 -38.24 -6.42 -35.54
N VAL A 64 -36.99 -6.73 -35.17
CA VAL A 64 -36.04 -7.47 -36.02
C VAL A 64 -35.28 -8.45 -35.13
N THR A 65 -35.50 -9.72 -35.42
CA THR A 65 -34.83 -10.93 -34.93
C THR A 65 -33.51 -11.13 -35.67
N VAL A 66 -32.41 -11.40 -34.95
CA VAL A 66 -31.30 -12.23 -35.44
C VAL A 66 -30.84 -13.13 -34.30
N GLU A 67 -30.71 -14.42 -34.63
CA GLU A 67 -30.50 -15.55 -33.75
C GLU A 67 -29.08 -15.68 -33.17
N THR A 68 -29.01 -16.47 -32.10
CA THR A 68 -27.92 -16.78 -31.18
C THR A 68 -26.76 -17.57 -31.83
N PRO A 69 -25.62 -17.72 -31.13
CA PRO A 69 -25.43 -19.02 -30.47
C PRO A 69 -24.85 -18.95 -29.05
N VAL A 70 -25.39 -19.85 -28.24
CA VAL A 70 -24.95 -20.29 -26.91
C VAL A 70 -23.65 -21.11 -27.03
N ILE A 71 -22.78 -21.02 -26.00
CA ILE A 71 -21.72 -21.93 -25.47
C ILE A 71 -20.65 -20.98 -24.87
N SER A 72 -20.16 -20.99 -23.62
CA SER A 72 -20.12 -21.93 -22.48
C SER A 72 -19.89 -21.06 -21.23
N ALA A 73 -20.67 -21.17 -20.16
CA ALA A 73 -20.27 -21.90 -18.96
C ALA A 73 -18.75 -21.87 -18.65
N ALA A 74 -18.31 -20.91 -17.84
CA ALA A 74 -17.12 -20.99 -16.98
C ALA A 74 -17.13 -19.81 -15.97
N MET A 75 -17.89 -19.98 -14.89
CA MET A 75 -17.75 -19.37 -13.55
C MET A 75 -19.04 -19.65 -12.78
N ARG A 76 -19.42 -20.93 -12.73
CA ARG A 76 -20.34 -21.43 -11.72
C ARG A 76 -19.46 -21.94 -10.62
N GLU A 77 -19.53 -21.34 -9.44
CA GLU A 77 -18.96 -21.93 -8.23
C GLU A 77 -19.31 -23.42 -8.22
N PRO A 78 -18.32 -24.33 -8.16
CA PRO A 78 -18.60 -25.65 -7.64
C PRO A 78 -18.75 -25.47 -6.13
N CYS A 79 -19.92 -25.00 -5.68
CA CYS A 79 -20.35 -25.22 -4.32
C CYS A 79 -20.51 -26.73 -4.17
N ARG A 80 -19.46 -27.38 -3.68
CA ARG A 80 -19.63 -28.61 -2.93
C ARG A 80 -20.41 -28.21 -1.69
N GLU A 81 -21.71 -28.51 -1.70
CA GLU A 81 -22.51 -28.55 -0.48
C GLU A 81 -22.04 -29.73 0.35
N ASP A 82 -20.93 -29.55 1.07
CA ASP A 82 -20.63 -30.32 2.27
C ASP A 82 -21.02 -29.42 3.45
N GLY A 83 -22.08 -29.84 4.13
CA GLY A 83 -22.78 -29.07 5.15
C GLY A 83 -21.94 -28.77 6.38
N ASP A 84 -21.69 -27.50 6.62
CA ASP A 84 -22.12 -26.78 7.83
C ASP A 84 -22.08 -25.29 7.50
N GLY A 85 -23.14 -24.54 7.78
CA GLY A 85 -23.18 -23.10 7.53
C GLY A 85 -22.09 -22.35 8.32
N LEU A 86 -21.87 -21.08 8.01
CA LEU A 86 -20.97 -20.24 8.83
C LEU A 86 -21.42 -20.27 10.30
N SER A 87 -20.54 -20.74 11.18
CA SER A 87 -20.82 -20.88 12.61
C SER A 87 -20.15 -19.77 13.39
N MET A 88 -20.96 -18.95 14.06
CA MET A 88 -20.45 -17.90 14.95
C MET A 88 -19.58 -18.47 16.07
N ALA A 89 -19.94 -19.65 16.60
CA ALA A 89 -19.16 -20.31 17.63
C ALA A 89 -17.77 -20.69 17.14
N ARG A 90 -17.63 -21.18 15.88
CA ARG A 90 -16.33 -21.50 15.30
C ARG A 90 -15.47 -20.26 15.09
N ILE A 91 -16.06 -19.13 14.67
CA ILE A 91 -15.34 -17.85 14.56
C ILE A 91 -14.85 -17.39 15.95
N ASP A 92 -15.69 -17.48 16.97
CA ASP A 92 -15.32 -17.09 18.34
C ASP A 92 -14.21 -17.98 18.92
N GLU A 93 -14.28 -19.30 18.68
CA GLU A 93 -13.22 -20.25 19.06
C GLU A 93 -11.92 -19.97 18.32
N LEU A 94 -11.99 -19.68 17.02
CA LEU A 94 -10.83 -19.31 16.21
C LEU A 94 -10.20 -18.01 16.70
N PHE A 95 -11.01 -16.99 17.02
CA PHE A 95 -10.52 -15.74 17.61
C PHE A 95 -9.83 -16.00 18.95
N ALA A 96 -10.44 -16.79 19.83
CA ALA A 96 -9.90 -17.10 21.15
C ALA A 96 -8.52 -17.80 21.09
N ARG A 97 -8.21 -18.53 20.02
CA ARG A 97 -6.89 -19.17 19.82
C ARG A 97 -5.75 -18.17 19.62
N TYR A 98 -6.03 -17.01 19.03
CA TYR A 98 -5.01 -16.00 18.71
C TYR A 98 -5.12 -14.74 19.59
N LYS A 99 -6.23 -14.58 20.31
CA LYS A 99 -6.48 -13.46 21.22
C LYS A 99 -5.35 -13.32 22.25
N ASP A 100 -5.03 -12.07 22.57
CA ASP A 100 -4.17 -11.70 23.70
C ASP A 100 -4.79 -12.04 25.07
N GLU A 101 -3.95 -12.23 26.09
CA GLU A 101 -4.40 -12.56 27.45
C GLU A 101 -5.04 -11.37 28.17
N LEU A 102 -4.64 -10.13 27.84
CA LEU A 102 -5.03 -8.91 28.53
C LEU A 102 -6.03 -8.08 27.72
N GLU A 103 -5.87 -8.02 26.40
CA GLU A 103 -6.73 -7.24 25.50
C GLU A 103 -7.74 -8.13 24.75
N ASP A 104 -8.93 -7.58 24.42
CA ASP A 104 -9.91 -8.24 23.55
C ASP A 104 -9.58 -8.05 22.06
N ALA A 105 -8.33 -8.35 21.72
CA ALA A 105 -7.75 -8.23 20.40
C ALA A 105 -6.68 -9.30 20.17
N ILE A 106 -6.41 -9.58 18.89
CA ILE A 106 -5.22 -10.30 18.44
C ILE A 106 -4.14 -9.23 18.24
N LEU A 107 -3.07 -9.29 19.04
CA LEU A 107 -1.90 -8.40 18.95
C LEU A 107 -0.76 -9.09 18.18
N GLU A 108 0.47 -8.59 18.30
CA GLU A 108 1.62 -9.02 17.51
C GLU A 108 1.90 -10.54 17.61
N GLU A 109 1.92 -11.12 18.80
CA GLU A 109 2.20 -12.55 18.97
C GLU A 109 1.05 -13.43 18.45
N GLY A 110 -0.18 -12.96 18.59
CA GLY A 110 -1.36 -13.61 18.05
C GLY A 110 -1.37 -13.57 16.52
N MET A 111 -1.02 -12.42 15.95
CA MET A 111 -0.94 -12.19 14.51
C MET A 111 0.13 -13.06 13.87
N GLU A 112 1.31 -13.18 14.49
CA GLU A 112 2.39 -14.05 14.00
C GLU A 112 1.93 -15.52 13.92
N ARG A 113 1.30 -16.04 14.98
CA ARG A 113 0.74 -17.40 14.99
C ARG A 113 -0.36 -17.57 13.94
N PHE A 114 -1.22 -16.56 13.78
CA PHE A 114 -2.29 -16.59 12.79
C PHE A 114 -1.75 -16.64 11.36
N CYS A 115 -0.76 -15.80 11.02
CA CYS A 115 -0.11 -15.82 9.70
C CYS A 115 0.63 -17.14 9.45
N ASN A 116 1.29 -17.69 10.48
CA ASN A 116 1.96 -18.99 10.39
C ASN A 116 0.96 -20.13 10.12
N ASP A 117 -0.18 -20.17 10.81
CA ASP A 117 -1.23 -21.17 10.58
C ASP A 117 -1.85 -21.02 9.17
N LEU A 118 -1.97 -19.79 8.66
CA LEU A 118 -2.36 -19.51 7.28
C LEU A 118 -1.28 -19.83 6.23
N CYS A 119 -0.06 -20.14 6.66
CA CYS A 119 1.12 -20.36 5.79
C CYS A 119 1.42 -19.16 4.87
N VAL A 120 1.31 -17.94 5.41
CA VAL A 120 1.64 -16.68 4.70
C VAL A 120 2.68 -15.89 5.48
N ASP A 121 3.51 -15.13 4.77
CA ASP A 121 4.42 -14.18 5.41
C ASP A 121 3.62 -12.97 5.95
N PRO A 122 3.84 -12.51 7.20
CA PRO A 122 3.10 -11.37 7.76
C PRO A 122 3.19 -10.07 6.95
N ALA A 123 4.23 -9.91 6.12
CA ALA A 123 4.44 -8.76 5.26
C ALA A 123 4.01 -9.01 3.79
N GLU A 124 3.39 -10.15 3.47
CA GLU A 124 2.89 -10.47 2.13
C GLU A 124 1.57 -9.74 1.81
N PHE A 125 1.36 -9.47 0.52
CA PHE A 125 0.16 -8.83 -0.01
C PHE A 125 -1.16 -9.51 0.41
N ARG A 126 -1.18 -10.85 0.57
CA ARG A 126 -2.35 -11.59 1.07
C ARG A 126 -2.80 -11.12 2.44
N VAL A 127 -1.85 -10.79 3.32
CA VAL A 127 -2.15 -10.30 4.68
C VAL A 127 -2.71 -8.89 4.62
N LEU A 128 -2.18 -8.03 3.74
CA LEU A 128 -2.74 -6.70 3.49
C LEU A 128 -4.19 -6.78 2.98
N VAL A 129 -4.47 -7.66 2.01
CA VAL A 129 -5.82 -7.87 1.50
C VAL A 129 -6.75 -8.41 2.58
N LEU A 130 -6.28 -9.31 3.44
CA LEU A 130 -7.06 -9.82 4.57
C LEU A 130 -7.40 -8.70 5.57
N ALA A 131 -6.41 -7.89 5.94
CA ALA A 131 -6.59 -6.72 6.80
C ALA A 131 -7.60 -5.72 6.20
N TRP A 132 -7.55 -5.51 4.88
CA TRP A 132 -8.53 -4.70 4.16
C TRP A 132 -9.94 -5.28 4.25
N LYS A 133 -10.13 -6.59 4.02
CA LYS A 133 -11.46 -7.21 4.18
C LYS A 133 -11.96 -7.16 5.61
N PHE A 134 -11.07 -7.18 6.59
CA PHE A 134 -11.39 -7.11 8.01
C PHE A 134 -11.57 -5.66 8.49
N GLN A 135 -11.30 -4.68 7.62
CA GLN A 135 -11.35 -3.25 7.92
C GLN A 135 -10.51 -2.90 9.14
N ALA A 136 -9.33 -3.49 9.23
CA ALA A 136 -8.44 -3.32 10.36
C ALA A 136 -7.94 -1.89 10.47
N ALA A 137 -8.09 -1.29 11.65
CA ALA A 137 -7.69 0.09 11.88
C ALA A 137 -6.16 0.26 12.03
N THR A 138 -5.49 -0.73 12.61
CA THR A 138 -4.08 -0.62 13.04
C THR A 138 -3.28 -1.85 12.59
N MET A 139 -2.06 -1.64 12.09
CA MET A 139 -1.12 -2.73 11.79
C MET A 139 -0.87 -3.62 13.02
N CYS A 140 -0.66 -4.91 12.77
CA CYS A 140 -0.40 -5.93 13.79
C CYS A 140 -1.50 -6.10 14.85
N LYS A 141 -2.71 -5.60 14.60
CA LYS A 141 -3.84 -5.69 15.52
C LYS A 141 -5.15 -6.01 14.80
N PHE A 142 -5.86 -7.03 15.29
CA PHE A 142 -7.29 -7.22 14.99
C PHE A 142 -8.09 -7.22 16.28
N THR A 143 -8.99 -6.26 16.44
CA THR A 143 -10.00 -6.30 17.49
C THR A 143 -10.96 -7.47 17.25
N ARG A 144 -11.66 -7.93 18.31
CA ARG A 144 -12.72 -8.95 18.16
C ARG A 144 -13.72 -8.58 17.06
N LYS A 145 -14.14 -7.32 17.02
CA LYS A 145 -15.13 -6.85 16.06
C LYS A 145 -14.62 -6.98 14.63
N GLU A 146 -13.41 -6.51 14.35
CA GLU A 146 -12.80 -6.59 13.01
C GLU A 146 -12.63 -8.05 12.58
N PHE A 147 -12.14 -8.91 13.47
CA PHE A 147 -11.95 -10.33 13.16
C PHE A 147 -13.27 -11.05 12.86
N VAL A 148 -14.28 -10.87 13.71
CA VAL A 148 -15.58 -11.54 13.57
C VAL A 148 -16.33 -11.04 12.33
N GLU A 149 -16.41 -9.73 12.13
CA GLU A 149 -17.07 -9.15 10.95
C GLU A 149 -16.30 -9.44 9.66
N GLY A 150 -14.97 -9.45 9.72
CA GLY A 150 -14.11 -9.85 8.61
C GLY A 150 -14.34 -11.30 8.19
N CYS A 151 -14.34 -12.24 9.14
CA CYS A 151 -14.65 -13.66 8.90
C CYS A 151 -16.04 -13.86 8.28
N LYS A 152 -17.05 -13.12 8.78
CA LYS A 152 -18.40 -13.09 8.16
C LYS A 152 -18.37 -12.57 6.73
N ALA A 153 -17.66 -11.47 6.49
CA ALA A 153 -17.59 -10.83 5.18
C ALA A 153 -16.96 -11.74 4.12
N ILE A 154 -15.88 -12.44 4.47
CA ILE A 154 -15.23 -13.41 3.57
C ILE A 154 -15.87 -14.80 3.61
N ARG A 155 -16.90 -14.99 4.43
CA ARG A 155 -17.59 -16.28 4.61
C ARG A 155 -16.61 -17.42 4.92
N ALA A 156 -15.83 -17.24 5.97
CA ALA A 156 -14.93 -18.26 6.51
C ALA A 156 -14.96 -18.26 8.04
N ASP A 157 -14.89 -19.45 8.65
CA ASP A 157 -14.88 -19.63 10.10
C ASP A 157 -13.80 -20.64 10.58
N SER A 158 -12.81 -20.89 9.73
CA SER A 158 -11.65 -21.75 9.99
C SER A 158 -10.44 -21.26 9.18
N ILE A 159 -9.23 -21.66 9.56
CA ILE A 159 -7.99 -21.35 8.83
C ILE A 159 -8.07 -21.84 7.37
N GLU A 160 -8.52 -23.08 7.16
CA GLU A 160 -8.70 -23.65 5.82
C GLU A 160 -9.73 -22.84 5.00
N GLY A 161 -10.81 -22.41 5.64
CA GLY A 161 -11.81 -21.54 5.05
C GLY A 161 -11.21 -20.21 4.59
N ILE A 162 -10.41 -19.54 5.43
CA ILE A 162 -9.75 -18.27 5.09
C ILE A 162 -8.78 -18.49 3.92
N CYS A 163 -7.93 -19.53 3.99
CA CYS A 163 -7.00 -19.86 2.92
C CYS A 163 -7.68 -20.11 1.57
N SER A 164 -8.83 -20.80 1.58
CA SER A 164 -9.61 -21.05 0.37
C SER A 164 -10.17 -19.80 -0.30
N ARG A 165 -10.30 -18.69 0.45
CA ARG A 165 -10.81 -17.41 -0.06
C ARG A 165 -9.74 -16.55 -0.72
N PHE A 166 -8.45 -16.75 -0.44
CA PHE A 166 -7.39 -15.90 -1.01
C PHE A 166 -7.45 -15.74 -2.52
N PRO A 167 -7.64 -16.78 -3.36
CA PRO A 167 -7.69 -16.60 -4.81
C PRO A 167 -8.79 -15.63 -5.26
N PHE A 168 -9.95 -15.68 -4.60
CA PHE A 168 -11.07 -14.76 -4.89
C PHE A 168 -10.78 -13.34 -4.40
N LEU A 169 -10.23 -13.19 -3.19
CA LEU A 169 -9.91 -11.88 -2.62
C LEU A 169 -8.81 -11.15 -3.41
N LEU A 170 -7.81 -11.89 -3.89
CA LEU A 170 -6.75 -11.34 -4.73
C LEU A 170 -7.31 -10.85 -6.07
N LEU A 171 -8.20 -11.62 -6.70
CA LEU A 171 -8.88 -11.21 -7.93
C LEU A 171 -9.79 -10.00 -7.71
N GLU A 172 -10.53 -9.96 -6.60
CA GLU A 172 -11.36 -8.80 -6.22
C GLU A 172 -10.51 -7.53 -6.09
N ALA A 173 -9.32 -7.63 -5.50
CA ALA A 173 -8.39 -6.52 -5.32
C ALA A 173 -7.79 -5.99 -6.64
N GLN A 174 -7.90 -6.72 -7.76
CA GLN A 174 -7.50 -6.23 -9.08
C GLN A 174 -8.57 -5.35 -9.75
N GLY A 175 -9.82 -5.38 -9.27
CA GLY A 175 -10.88 -4.52 -9.81
C GLY A 175 -10.56 -3.05 -9.54
N GLU A 176 -10.75 -2.17 -10.52
CA GLU A 176 -10.31 -0.76 -10.45
C GLU A 176 -10.81 -0.03 -9.18
N GLU A 177 -12.10 -0.11 -8.89
CA GLU A 177 -12.69 0.55 -7.72
C GLU A 177 -12.26 -0.12 -6.41
N SER A 178 -12.17 -1.46 -6.39
CA SER A 178 -11.66 -2.21 -5.25
C SER A 178 -10.20 -1.87 -4.96
N PHE A 179 -9.38 -1.71 -6.00
CA PHE A 179 -7.98 -1.33 -5.88
C PHE A 179 -7.83 0.08 -5.34
N LYS A 180 -8.62 1.05 -5.84
CA LYS A 180 -8.66 2.41 -5.28
C LYS A 180 -9.04 2.41 -3.80
N ASP A 181 -10.01 1.58 -3.40
CA ASP A 181 -10.38 1.43 -1.99
C ASP A 181 -9.27 0.79 -1.15
N LEU A 182 -8.69 -0.32 -1.61
CA LEU A 182 -7.53 -0.97 -1.00
C LEU A 182 -6.34 -0.01 -0.85
N TYR A 183 -6.06 0.79 -1.87
CA TYR A 183 -4.98 1.77 -1.88
C TYR A 183 -5.20 2.87 -0.82
N ARG A 184 -6.43 3.37 -0.68
CA ARG A 184 -6.80 4.36 0.35
C ARG A 184 -6.77 3.74 1.75
N PHE A 185 -7.25 2.51 1.88
CA PHE A 185 -7.18 1.72 3.12
C PHE A 185 -5.73 1.54 3.58
N THR A 186 -4.83 1.19 2.67
CA THR A 186 -3.42 0.90 2.97
C THR A 186 -2.73 2.08 3.67
N PHE A 187 -3.05 3.32 3.27
CA PHE A 187 -2.54 4.51 3.98
C PHE A 187 -3.01 4.57 5.43
N GLN A 188 -4.30 4.30 5.67
CA GLN A 188 -4.86 4.35 7.01
C GLN A 188 -4.33 3.21 7.89
N PHE A 189 -4.21 2.03 7.32
CA PHE A 189 -3.64 0.85 7.96
C PHE A 189 -2.17 1.08 8.35
N GLY A 190 -1.43 1.76 7.48
CA GLY A 190 -0.04 2.15 7.69
C GLY A 190 0.22 3.17 8.80
N LEU A 191 -0.82 3.91 9.20
CA LEU A 191 -0.70 5.09 10.03
C LEU A 191 -0.76 4.71 11.51
N ASP A 192 0.19 5.21 12.30
CA ASP A 192 0.10 5.15 13.75
C ASP A 192 -0.88 6.24 14.24
N ALA A 193 -2.16 5.91 14.15
CA ALA A 193 -3.24 6.82 14.53
C ALA A 193 -3.31 7.05 16.04
N ASP A 194 -2.88 6.06 16.84
CA ASP A 194 -2.90 6.12 18.30
C ASP A 194 -1.86 7.12 18.82
N GLU A 195 -0.72 7.26 18.13
CA GLU A 195 0.26 8.32 18.38
C GLU A 195 -0.14 9.70 17.81
N GLY A 196 -1.29 9.80 17.14
CA GLY A 196 -1.79 11.04 16.54
C GLY A 196 -1.04 11.49 15.28
N GLN A 197 -0.29 10.58 14.65
CA GLN A 197 0.44 10.88 13.42
C GLN A 197 -0.55 11.14 12.27
N ARG A 198 -0.23 12.11 11.41
CA ARG A 198 -1.05 12.49 10.24
C ARG A 198 -0.40 12.15 8.90
N SER A 199 0.81 11.64 8.95
CA SER A 199 1.64 11.28 7.81
C SER A 199 2.28 9.93 8.08
N LEU A 200 2.38 9.09 7.05
CA LEU A 200 3.13 7.84 7.13
C LEU A 200 4.62 8.13 7.28
N GLN A 201 5.31 7.39 8.12
CA GLN A 201 6.77 7.41 8.11
C GLN A 201 7.28 6.97 6.74
N ARG A 202 8.34 7.63 6.25
CA ARG A 202 8.88 7.40 4.90
C ARG A 202 9.15 5.92 4.61
N ASP A 203 9.82 5.22 5.52
CA ASP A 203 10.21 3.82 5.32
C ASP A 203 8.98 2.88 5.29
N ILE A 204 7.96 3.19 6.10
CA ILE A 204 6.67 2.48 6.08
C ILE A 204 5.93 2.74 4.76
N ALA A 205 5.91 3.99 4.27
CA ALA A 205 5.29 4.32 3.00
C ALA A 205 5.96 3.59 1.83
N ILE A 206 7.31 3.52 1.81
CA ILE A 206 8.07 2.76 0.80
C ILE A 206 7.64 1.28 0.82
N ALA A 207 7.61 0.65 2.00
CA ALA A 207 7.21 -0.75 2.14
C ALA A 207 5.76 -0.99 1.68
N LEU A 208 4.83 -0.11 2.08
CA LEU A 208 3.42 -0.24 1.72
C LEU A 208 3.16 0.04 0.23
N TRP A 209 3.90 0.94 -0.40
CA TRP A 209 3.80 1.13 -1.85
C TRP A 209 4.29 -0.10 -2.62
N ARG A 210 5.43 -0.68 -2.23
CA ARG A 210 5.88 -1.97 -2.80
C ARG A 210 4.81 -3.04 -2.62
N LEU A 211 4.18 -3.07 -1.46
CA LEU A 211 3.18 -4.08 -1.13
C LEU A 211 1.89 -3.89 -1.92
N VAL A 212 1.30 -2.70 -1.92
CA VAL A 212 -0.02 -2.48 -2.54
C VAL A 212 -0.01 -2.67 -4.06
N PHE A 213 1.10 -2.38 -4.72
CA PHE A 213 1.30 -2.56 -6.17
C PHE A 213 1.82 -3.95 -6.56
N THR A 214 1.73 -4.95 -5.67
CA THR A 214 2.23 -6.33 -5.93
C THR A 214 1.64 -6.96 -7.19
N GLN A 215 0.35 -6.74 -7.47
CA GLN A 215 -0.33 -7.38 -8.61
C GLN A 215 -0.24 -6.59 -9.93
N ASP A 216 -0.06 -5.27 -9.84
CA ASP A 216 0.07 -4.38 -10.98
C ASP A 216 1.07 -3.28 -10.62
N THR A 217 2.29 -3.42 -11.12
CA THR A 217 3.41 -2.54 -10.79
C THR A 217 3.54 -1.43 -11.83
N PRO A 218 3.29 -0.15 -11.47
CA PRO A 218 3.43 0.94 -12.41
C PRO A 218 4.90 1.14 -12.84
N PRO A 219 5.18 1.54 -14.09
CA PRO A 219 6.55 1.72 -14.59
C PRO A 219 7.40 2.72 -13.79
N VAL A 220 6.76 3.67 -13.10
CA VAL A 220 7.42 4.71 -12.31
C VAL A 220 7.73 4.28 -10.87
N LEU A 221 7.17 3.17 -10.40
CA LEU A 221 7.18 2.79 -8.99
C LEU A 221 8.60 2.60 -8.44
N ASP A 222 9.44 1.79 -9.10
CA ASP A 222 10.77 1.50 -8.55
C ASP A 222 11.62 2.76 -8.41
N ARG A 223 11.58 3.63 -9.42
CA ARG A 223 12.29 4.91 -9.42
C ARG A 223 11.79 5.85 -8.32
N TRP A 224 10.48 5.90 -8.12
CA TRP A 224 9.87 6.65 -7.02
C TRP A 224 10.36 6.17 -5.66
N LEU A 225 10.45 4.84 -5.48
CA LEU A 225 10.88 4.26 -4.22
C LEU A 225 12.38 4.44 -3.96
N ASP A 226 13.20 4.41 -5.01
CA ASP A 226 14.63 4.70 -4.94
C ASP A 226 14.88 6.17 -4.57
N PHE A 227 14.15 7.10 -5.19
CA PHE A 227 14.15 8.51 -4.81
C PHE A 227 13.85 8.73 -3.33
N LEU A 228 12.79 8.07 -2.81
CA LEU A 228 12.43 8.17 -1.40
C LEU A 228 13.49 7.52 -0.49
N ALA A 229 14.14 6.46 -0.94
CA ALA A 229 15.20 5.80 -0.18
C ALA A 229 16.46 6.68 -0.07
N GLU A 230 16.88 7.33 -1.16
CA GLU A 230 17.98 8.30 -1.16
C GLU A 230 17.65 9.55 -0.35
N ASN A 231 16.38 9.96 -0.38
CA ASN A 231 15.83 11.08 0.38
C ASN A 231 16.58 12.42 0.19
N PRO A 232 16.78 12.89 -1.06
CA PRO A 232 17.53 14.12 -1.34
C PRO A 232 16.90 15.36 -0.69
N SER A 233 15.58 15.38 -0.51
CA SER A 233 14.81 16.49 0.07
C SER A 233 14.60 16.38 1.60
N GLY A 234 15.12 15.34 2.26
CA GLY A 234 15.01 15.20 3.71
C GLY A 234 13.58 14.96 4.22
N VAL A 235 12.70 14.37 3.41
CA VAL A 235 11.31 14.08 3.75
C VAL A 235 11.27 13.05 4.89
N ARG A 236 10.51 13.38 5.95
CA ARG A 236 10.34 12.50 7.11
C ARG A 236 9.12 11.58 7.00
N GLY A 237 8.15 11.96 6.17
CA GLY A 237 6.93 11.18 6.01
C GLY A 237 6.05 11.67 4.86
N ILE A 238 5.11 10.82 4.49
CA ILE A 238 4.22 10.99 3.36
C ILE A 238 2.83 11.39 3.86
N SER A 239 2.33 12.51 3.37
CA SER A 239 0.97 12.97 3.70
C SER A 239 -0.09 12.13 2.99
N ARG A 240 -1.32 12.15 3.50
CA ARG A 240 -2.47 11.50 2.86
C ARG A 240 -2.70 11.99 1.42
N ASP A 241 -2.50 13.29 1.21
CA ASP A 241 -2.68 13.92 -0.09
C ASP A 241 -1.65 13.39 -1.09
N THR A 242 -0.36 13.43 -0.73
CA THR A 242 0.73 12.87 -1.53
C THR A 242 0.51 11.40 -1.86
N TRP A 243 0.10 10.59 -0.88
CA TRP A 243 -0.22 9.18 -1.10
C TRP A 243 -1.35 9.02 -2.12
N ASN A 244 -2.48 9.70 -1.93
CA ASN A 244 -3.63 9.59 -2.83
C ASN A 244 -3.29 10.08 -4.24
N MET A 245 -2.54 11.18 -4.36
CA MET A 245 -2.16 11.74 -5.65
C MET A 245 -1.17 10.88 -6.40
N PHE A 246 -0.35 10.08 -5.71
CA PHE A 246 0.58 9.18 -6.36
C PHE A 246 -0.12 8.13 -7.23
N LEU A 247 -1.30 7.64 -6.85
CA LEU A 247 -2.07 6.73 -7.69
C LEU A 247 -2.54 7.39 -9.00
N ASN A 248 -2.89 8.67 -8.96
CA ASN A 248 -3.25 9.39 -10.19
C ASN A 248 -2.01 9.67 -11.03
N PHE A 249 -0.89 9.98 -10.38
CA PHE A 249 0.40 10.19 -11.02
C PHE A 249 0.87 8.94 -11.79
N THR A 250 0.73 7.74 -11.22
CA THR A 250 1.11 6.49 -11.90
C THR A 250 0.26 6.19 -13.14
N GLN A 251 -0.96 6.73 -13.21
CA GLN A 251 -1.86 6.58 -14.36
C GLN A 251 -1.68 7.68 -15.40
N ALA A 252 -1.34 8.90 -14.95
CA ALA A 252 -1.20 10.06 -15.81
C ALA A 252 0.17 10.09 -16.51
N ILE A 253 1.23 9.66 -15.83
CA ILE A 253 2.60 9.86 -16.31
C ILE A 253 3.10 8.66 -17.11
N GLY A 254 3.71 8.96 -18.26
CA GLY A 254 4.36 8.01 -19.14
C GLY A 254 5.67 7.45 -18.56
N PRO A 255 6.21 6.38 -19.16
CA PRO A 255 7.40 5.70 -18.65
C PRO A 255 8.65 6.61 -18.61
N ASP A 256 8.69 7.62 -19.46
CA ASP A 256 9.82 8.54 -19.63
C ASP A 256 9.64 9.87 -18.88
N LEU A 257 8.51 10.11 -18.19
CA LEU A 257 8.14 11.36 -17.54
C LEU A 257 7.98 12.56 -18.51
N SER A 258 8.00 12.35 -19.84
CA SER A 258 8.00 13.44 -20.83
C SER A 258 6.73 14.27 -20.85
N ASN A 259 5.63 13.70 -20.36
CA ASN A 259 4.34 14.37 -20.26
C ASN A 259 4.08 15.02 -18.90
N TYR A 260 5.06 15.03 -18.01
CA TYR A 260 4.98 15.76 -16.75
C TYR A 260 5.10 17.27 -16.97
N SER A 261 4.32 18.05 -16.22
CA SER A 261 4.37 19.51 -16.23
C SER A 261 4.32 20.05 -14.79
N GLU A 262 5.31 20.86 -14.42
CA GLU A 262 5.37 21.55 -13.12
C GLU A 262 4.23 22.57 -12.91
N ASP A 263 3.60 23.02 -14.01
CA ASP A 263 2.44 23.91 -13.96
C ASP A 263 1.14 23.21 -13.51
N GLU A 264 1.13 21.87 -13.43
CA GLU A 264 -0.01 21.11 -12.93
C GLU A 264 -0.05 21.10 -11.40
N ALA A 265 -1.24 20.90 -10.82
CA ALA A 265 -1.45 20.96 -9.37
C ALA A 265 -1.01 19.70 -8.62
N TRP A 266 0.19 19.18 -8.93
CA TRP A 266 0.78 18.03 -8.24
C TRP A 266 1.39 18.44 -6.89
N PRO A 267 1.47 17.52 -5.92
CA PRO A 267 2.28 17.73 -4.72
C PRO A 267 3.73 18.04 -5.10
N SER A 268 4.34 19.06 -4.48
CA SER A 268 5.70 19.51 -4.82
C SER A 268 6.80 18.45 -4.68
N LEU A 269 6.52 17.36 -3.95
CA LEU A 269 7.41 16.21 -3.86
C LEU A 269 7.57 15.50 -5.22
N PHE A 270 6.57 15.58 -6.09
CA PHE A 270 6.61 15.01 -7.43
C PHE A 270 7.53 15.82 -8.34
N ASP A 271 7.53 17.15 -8.23
CA ASP A 271 8.52 18.00 -8.94
C ASP A 271 9.94 17.58 -8.57
N THR A 272 10.22 17.47 -7.26
CA THR A 272 11.54 17.05 -6.78
C THR A 272 11.92 15.65 -7.24
N PHE A 273 10.95 14.73 -7.33
CA PHE A 273 11.18 13.39 -7.86
C PHE A 273 11.54 13.42 -9.36
N VAL A 274 10.80 14.19 -10.16
CA VAL A 274 11.04 14.30 -11.60
C VAL A 274 12.40 14.95 -11.86
N GLU A 275 12.75 16.02 -11.15
CA GLU A 275 14.08 16.65 -11.20
C GLU A 275 15.20 15.64 -10.86
N TRP A 276 15.04 14.89 -9.76
CA TRP A 276 16.01 13.88 -9.34
C TRP A 276 16.16 12.76 -10.38
N GLU A 277 15.07 12.29 -10.99
CA GLU A 277 15.11 11.23 -11.99
C GLU A 277 15.78 11.69 -13.30
N LEU A 278 15.53 12.93 -13.73
CA LEU A 278 16.16 13.50 -14.92
C LEU A 278 17.68 13.66 -14.73
N GLU A 279 18.11 14.12 -13.56
CA GLU A 279 19.55 14.22 -13.24
C GLU A 279 20.20 12.83 -13.14
N ARG A 280 19.48 11.84 -12.58
CA ARG A 280 19.96 10.45 -12.51
C ARG A 280 20.20 9.87 -13.90
N ARG A 281 19.27 10.04 -14.84
CA ARG A 281 19.40 9.58 -16.23
C ARG A 281 20.55 10.24 -16.95
N LYS A 282 20.69 11.57 -16.79
CA LYS A 282 21.79 12.32 -17.40
C LYS A 282 23.15 11.79 -16.93
N ARG A 283 23.29 11.48 -15.63
CA ARG A 283 24.50 10.87 -15.08
C ARG A 283 24.76 9.47 -15.64
N GLU A 284 23.72 8.65 -15.78
CA GLU A 284 23.84 7.31 -16.39
C GLU A 284 24.29 7.39 -17.86
N GLU A 285 23.75 8.33 -18.63
CA GLU A 285 24.17 8.58 -20.03
C GLU A 285 25.64 9.05 -20.13
N GLU A 286 26.05 9.99 -19.26
CA GLU A 286 27.44 10.48 -19.20
C GLU A 286 28.42 9.36 -18.80
N GLU A 287 28.02 8.47 -17.89
CA GLU A 287 28.81 7.30 -17.47
C GLU A 287 28.93 6.24 -18.58
N GLU A 288 27.86 5.99 -19.34
CA GLU A 288 27.87 5.08 -20.48
C GLU A 288 28.74 5.59 -21.63
N GLU A 289 28.66 6.89 -21.96
CA GLU A 289 29.53 7.53 -22.96
C GLU A 289 31.01 7.49 -22.53
N ALA A 290 31.28 7.71 -21.24
CA ALA A 290 32.63 7.61 -20.67
C ALA A 290 33.16 6.16 -20.63
N ALA A 291 32.29 5.15 -20.61
CA ALA A 291 32.68 3.74 -20.68
C ALA A 291 33.02 3.32 -22.13
N LEU A 292 32.20 3.70 -23.12
CA LEU A 292 32.47 3.40 -24.53
C LEU A 292 33.79 4.02 -25.03
N THR A 293 34.08 5.26 -24.63
CA THR A 293 35.33 5.95 -25.02
C THR A 293 36.59 5.31 -24.44
N LYS A 294 36.49 4.61 -23.30
CA LYS A 294 37.63 3.87 -22.71
C LYS A 294 37.89 2.53 -23.40
N ASP A 295 36.86 1.87 -23.93
CA ASP A 295 37.03 0.61 -24.65
C ASP A 295 37.66 0.82 -26.04
N GLU A 296 37.37 1.94 -26.72
CA GLU A 296 38.01 2.28 -28.01
C GLU A 296 39.51 2.63 -27.88
N GLU A 297 39.96 3.19 -26.75
CA GLU A 297 41.39 3.49 -26.52
C GLU A 297 42.23 2.24 -26.21
N THR A 298 41.60 1.10 -25.89
CA THR A 298 42.30 -0.13 -25.48
C THR A 298 42.59 -1.10 -26.63
N ASP A 299 42.05 -0.87 -27.84
CA ASP A 299 42.23 -1.74 -29.03
C ASP A 299 43.14 -1.12 -30.12
N CYS A 300 44.26 -0.50 -29.71
CA CYS A 300 45.37 -0.26 -30.64
C CYS A 300 46.29 -1.50 -30.66
N PRO A 301 46.27 -2.36 -31.72
CA PRO A 301 47.26 -3.41 -31.82
C PRO A 301 48.61 -2.77 -32.13
N ALA A 302 49.52 -2.82 -31.16
CA ALA A 302 50.93 -2.55 -31.39
C ALA A 302 51.45 -3.51 -32.47
N SER A 303 51.50 -3.03 -33.72
CA SER A 303 52.11 -3.74 -34.83
C SER A 303 53.62 -3.83 -34.60
N ASN A 304 54.04 -4.90 -33.92
CA ASN A 304 55.43 -5.32 -33.89
C ASN A 304 55.81 -5.97 -35.22
N GLY A 305 56.87 -5.47 -35.85
CA GLY A 305 57.63 -6.23 -36.83
C GLY A 305 58.70 -5.40 -37.54
N PRO A 306 59.85 -5.97 -37.95
CA PRO A 306 60.50 -7.19 -37.47
C PRO A 306 61.98 -7.00 -37.10
N ASP A 307 62.47 -7.88 -36.23
CA ASP A 307 63.87 -8.02 -35.85
C ASP A 307 64.77 -8.36 -37.05
N ALA A 308 65.85 -7.59 -37.20
CA ALA A 308 66.94 -7.85 -38.13
C ALA A 308 67.98 -8.75 -37.46
N GLU A 309 67.86 -10.07 -37.67
CA GLU A 309 68.88 -11.04 -37.25
C GLU A 309 69.77 -11.45 -38.42
N GLY A 310 71.04 -11.06 -38.34
CA GLY A 310 72.06 -11.43 -39.31
C GLY A 310 72.65 -12.81 -39.04
N SER A 311 72.77 -13.64 -40.09
CA SER A 311 73.85 -14.64 -40.16
C SER A 311 74.11 -15.14 -41.58
N ARG A 312 75.29 -14.74 -42.08
CA ARG A 312 76.31 -15.47 -42.87
C ARG A 312 75.92 -16.69 -43.73
N GLY A 313 76.41 -16.64 -44.99
CA GLY A 313 76.82 -17.80 -45.80
C GLY A 313 76.67 -17.52 -47.30
N ALA A 314 77.67 -16.98 -48.01
CA ALA A 314 78.78 -17.69 -48.69
C ALA A 314 78.45 -18.13 -50.14
N GLN A 315 79.35 -17.72 -51.07
CA GLN A 315 79.68 -18.32 -52.39
C GLN A 315 78.71 -18.06 -53.57
N THR A 316 79.06 -17.84 -54.84
CA THR A 316 80.29 -17.63 -55.66
C THR A 316 79.85 -17.38 -57.13
N TRP A 317 80.79 -17.01 -58.04
CA TRP A 317 80.76 -16.96 -59.53
C TRP A 317 80.03 -15.75 -60.16
N GLY A 318 80.58 -14.93 -61.05
CA GLY A 318 81.44 -15.14 -62.24
C GLY A 318 80.64 -14.59 -63.44
N GLY A 319 81.12 -13.85 -64.44
CA GLY A 319 82.41 -13.30 -64.81
C GLY A 319 82.21 -12.42 -66.07
N HIS A 320 83.34 -11.93 -66.61
CA HIS A 320 83.56 -11.24 -67.88
C HIS A 320 83.08 -9.79 -68.06
#